data_AF-A0AAN4VZS8-F1
#
_entry.id   AF-A0AAN4VZS8-F1
#
_cell.length_a   1.000
_cell.length_b   1.000
_cell.length_c   1.000
_cell.angle_alpha   90.00
_cell.angle_beta   90.00
_cell.angle_gamma   90.00
#
_symmetry.space_group_name_H-M   'P 1'
#
loop_
_entity.id
_entity.type
_entity.pdbx_description
1 polymer ?
#
loop_
_entity_poly.entity_id
_entity_poly.type
_entity_poly.pdbx_seq_one_letter_code
_entity_poly.pdbx_strand_id
1 'polypeptide(L)'
;MKKQFLLFTGLILTLFMLGGCSAAKKARTKKINTVISTARSYRGTPYRWGGTTRAGMDCSGLLINSFGAVGIDIPRTSAEQAKEGKKVSMNELKKGDLVFFATGKKKRKITHVGLVTEVKGKERTMFIHSSSSLGVVETNIYSDYFKKRFRYGRRII
;
A
#
# COMPACT_ATOMS: atom_id res chain seq x y z
N MET A 1 11.21 -4.26 69.87
CA MET A 1 11.23 -5.24 68.77
C MET A 1 10.07 -4.95 67.81
N LYS A 2 10.37 -4.79 66.50
CA LYS A 2 9.45 -4.79 65.34
C LYS A 2 8.55 -3.52 65.28
N LYS A 3 8.42 -2.78 64.17
CA LYS A 3 8.34 -3.15 62.75
C LYS A 3 8.77 -1.96 61.88
N GLN A 4 9.88 -2.09 61.15
CA GLN A 4 10.11 -1.38 59.90
C GLN A 4 10.22 -2.45 58.82
N PHE A 5 9.17 -2.66 58.04
CA PHE A 5 9.22 -3.38 56.77
C PHE A 5 7.86 -3.20 56.11
N LEU A 6 7.83 -3.20 54.77
CA LEU A 6 6.68 -2.99 53.87
C LEU A 6 6.46 -1.56 53.37
N LEU A 7 7.43 -1.06 52.60
CA LEU A 7 7.19 0.01 51.61
C LEU A 7 7.94 -0.21 50.28
N PHE A 8 8.21 -1.47 49.89
CA PHE A 8 9.01 -1.77 48.68
C PHE A 8 8.36 -2.69 47.64
N THR A 9 7.10 -3.08 47.77
CA THR A 9 6.43 -3.96 46.79
C THR A 9 5.67 -3.22 45.69
N GLY A 10 5.57 -1.89 45.74
CA GLY A 10 4.74 -1.11 44.81
C GLY A 10 5.39 -0.68 43.49
N LEU A 11 6.72 -0.81 43.31
CA LEU A 11 7.42 -0.19 42.17
C LEU A 11 7.82 -1.14 41.04
N ILE A 12 7.59 -2.46 41.18
CA ILE A 12 8.06 -3.45 40.20
C ILE A 12 7.00 -3.87 39.16
N LEU A 13 5.72 -3.48 39.32
CA LEU A 13 4.64 -3.92 38.42
C LEU A 13 4.22 -2.89 37.34
N THR A 14 4.90 -1.76 37.19
CA THR A 14 4.55 -0.75 36.16
C THR A 14 5.48 -0.76 34.93
N LEU A 15 6.48 -1.65 34.85
CA LEU A 15 7.50 -1.61 33.78
C LEU A 15 7.33 -2.64 32.64
N PHE A 16 6.21 -3.36 32.55
CA PHE A 16 6.02 -4.42 31.54
C PHE A 16 5.12 -4.07 30.34
N MET A 17 4.65 -2.82 30.21
CA MET A 17 3.65 -2.44 29.19
C MET A 17 4.22 -1.80 27.91
N LEU A 18 5.54 -1.70 27.72
CA LEU A 18 6.15 -0.99 26.58
C LEU A 18 6.60 -1.86 25.39
N GLY A 19 6.48 -3.19 25.47
CA GLY A 19 7.02 -4.11 24.46
C GLY A 19 6.17 -4.37 23.19
N GLY A 20 4.86 -4.10 23.23
CA GLY A 20 3.92 -4.56 22.19
C GLY A 20 3.98 -3.83 20.84
N CYS A 21 4.37 -2.56 20.82
CA CYS A 21 4.28 -1.71 19.63
C CYS A 21 5.28 -2.11 18.51
N SER A 22 6.45 -2.65 18.88
CA SER A 22 7.51 -3.02 17.93
C SER A 22 7.13 -4.25 17.09
N ALA A 23 6.50 -5.25 17.70
CA ALA A 23 6.09 -6.48 17.02
C ALA A 23 5.01 -6.22 15.97
N ALA A 24 3.98 -5.44 16.30
CA ALA A 24 2.93 -5.05 15.37
C ALA A 24 3.47 -4.25 14.18
N LYS A 25 4.39 -3.31 14.43
CA LYS A 25 5.09 -2.56 13.37
C LYS A 25 5.89 -3.49 12.45
N LYS A 26 6.64 -4.45 13.01
CA LYS A 26 7.41 -5.44 12.24
C LYS A 26 6.51 -6.32 11.37
N ALA A 27 5.39 -6.81 11.93
CA ALA A 27 4.41 -7.60 11.20
C ALA A 27 3.77 -6.81 10.04
N ARG A 28 3.41 -5.54 10.28
CA ARG A 28 2.91 -4.62 9.24
C ARG A 28 3.93 -4.42 8.12
N THR A 29 5.18 -4.14 8.46
CA THR A 29 6.27 -3.97 7.47
C THR A 29 6.48 -5.25 6.66
N LYS A 30 6.40 -6.43 7.29
CA LYS A 30 6.46 -7.72 6.59
C LYS A 30 5.33 -7.84 5.56
N LYS A 31 4.08 -7.55 5.95
CA LYS A 31 2.94 -7.55 5.02
C LYS A 31 3.16 -6.59 3.85
N ILE A 32 3.55 -5.34 4.11
CA ILE A 32 3.83 -4.34 3.05
C ILE A 32 4.90 -4.84 2.08
N ASN A 33 5.98 -5.43 2.59
CA ASN A 33 7.04 -5.99 1.76
C ASN A 33 6.54 -7.15 0.89
N THR A 34 5.74 -8.06 1.46
CA THR A 34 5.12 -9.17 0.72
C THR A 34 4.19 -8.68 -0.39
N VAL A 35 3.31 -7.72 -0.10
CA VAL A 35 2.41 -7.13 -1.12
C VAL A 35 3.21 -6.56 -2.29
N ILE A 36 4.29 -5.84 -2.00
CA ILE A 36 5.14 -5.23 -3.03
C ILE A 36 5.96 -6.27 -3.79
N SER A 37 6.51 -7.29 -3.11
CA SER A 37 7.24 -8.36 -3.80
C SER A 37 6.31 -9.17 -4.71
N THR A 38 5.08 -9.43 -4.27
CA THR A 38 4.07 -10.11 -5.09
C THR A 38 3.74 -9.29 -6.33
N ALA A 39 3.47 -8.00 -6.18
CA ALA A 39 3.23 -7.11 -7.33
C ALA A 39 4.43 -7.13 -8.31
N ARG A 40 5.66 -7.03 -7.78
CA ARG A 40 6.89 -7.06 -8.59
C ARG A 40 7.11 -8.39 -9.30
N SER A 41 6.64 -9.51 -8.74
CA SER A 41 6.70 -10.82 -9.40
C SER A 41 5.89 -10.89 -10.70
N TYR A 42 4.96 -9.96 -10.91
CA TYR A 42 4.17 -9.87 -12.14
C TYR A 42 4.76 -8.91 -13.18
N ARG A 43 5.92 -8.27 -12.92
CA ARG A 43 6.56 -7.34 -13.86
C ARG A 43 6.65 -7.95 -15.27
N GLY A 44 6.28 -7.17 -16.28
CA GLY A 44 6.23 -7.61 -17.67
C GLY A 44 4.95 -8.36 -18.09
N THR A 45 4.06 -8.71 -17.15
CA THR A 45 2.75 -9.29 -17.53
C THR A 45 1.97 -8.29 -18.38
N PRO A 46 1.46 -8.68 -19.57
CA PRO A 46 0.70 -7.79 -20.44
C PRO A 46 -0.57 -7.26 -19.78
N TYR A 47 -1.04 -6.10 -20.24
CA TYR A 47 -2.33 -5.60 -19.79
C TYR A 47 -3.48 -6.37 -20.44
N ARG A 48 -4.46 -6.77 -19.63
CA ARG A 48 -5.73 -7.31 -20.11
C ARG A 48 -6.87 -6.84 -19.21
N TRP A 49 -7.84 -6.12 -19.79
CA TRP A 49 -9.04 -5.69 -19.06
C TRP A 49 -9.76 -6.90 -18.44
N GLY A 50 -10.08 -6.84 -17.16
CA GLY A 50 -10.69 -7.94 -16.43
C GLY A 50 -9.70 -9.04 -16.02
N GLY A 51 -8.48 -9.05 -16.55
CA GLY A 51 -7.48 -10.09 -16.29
C GLY A 51 -6.87 -10.02 -14.89
N THR A 52 -6.52 -11.19 -14.38
CA THR A 52 -5.90 -11.39 -13.05
C THR A 52 -4.78 -12.42 -13.07
N THR A 53 -4.28 -12.83 -14.25
CA THR A 53 -3.30 -13.92 -14.38
C THR A 53 -2.02 -13.45 -15.07
N ARG A 54 -1.01 -14.31 -15.12
CA ARG A 54 0.26 -14.05 -15.83
C ARG A 54 0.11 -13.97 -17.35
N ALA A 55 -1.01 -14.46 -17.91
CA ALA A 55 -1.33 -14.28 -19.33
C ALA A 55 -1.83 -12.86 -19.63
N GLY A 56 -2.22 -12.11 -18.60
CA GLY A 56 -2.59 -10.71 -18.73
C GLY A 56 -3.43 -10.23 -17.54
N MET A 57 -3.19 -9.00 -17.10
CA MET A 57 -3.92 -8.43 -15.97
C MET A 57 -4.17 -6.93 -16.07
N ASP A 58 -5.25 -6.47 -15.46
CA ASP A 58 -5.51 -5.04 -15.34
C ASP A 58 -4.94 -4.44 -14.05
N CYS A 59 -5.09 -3.12 -13.92
CA CYS A 59 -4.52 -2.37 -12.82
C CYS A 59 -5.03 -2.82 -11.44
N SER A 60 -6.33 -3.10 -11.28
CA SER A 60 -6.90 -3.51 -10.00
C SER A 60 -6.72 -5.01 -9.74
N GLY A 61 -6.67 -5.84 -10.79
CA GLY A 61 -6.35 -7.27 -10.72
C GLY A 61 -4.95 -7.53 -10.19
N LEU A 62 -3.96 -6.72 -10.60
CA LEU A 62 -2.61 -6.76 -10.01
C LEU A 62 -2.68 -6.57 -8.48
N LEU A 63 -3.51 -5.64 -8.00
CA LEU A 63 -3.58 -5.33 -6.58
C LEU A 63 -4.32 -6.38 -5.78
N ILE A 64 -5.37 -7.00 -6.34
CA ILE A 64 -6.06 -8.13 -5.70
C ILE A 64 -5.09 -9.26 -5.44
N ASN A 65 -4.29 -9.65 -6.43
CA ASN A 65 -3.28 -10.71 -6.25
C ASN A 65 -2.23 -10.30 -5.21
N SER A 66 -1.84 -9.02 -5.20
CA SER A 66 -0.80 -8.53 -4.30
C SER A 66 -1.26 -8.49 -2.84
N PHE A 67 -2.46 -8.02 -2.57
CA PHE A 67 -3.05 -7.97 -1.22
C PHE A 67 -3.55 -9.35 -0.75
N GLY A 68 -4.08 -10.16 -1.67
CA GLY A 68 -4.47 -11.55 -1.38
C GLY A 68 -3.31 -12.40 -0.87
N ALA A 69 -2.07 -12.14 -1.32
CA ALA A 69 -0.87 -12.83 -0.83
C ALA A 69 -0.58 -12.62 0.67
N VAL A 70 -1.22 -11.63 1.32
CA VAL A 70 -1.16 -11.41 2.76
C VAL A 70 -2.52 -11.60 3.45
N GLY A 71 -3.47 -12.24 2.77
CA GLY A 71 -4.82 -12.54 3.26
C GLY A 71 -5.70 -11.30 3.43
N ILE A 72 -5.53 -10.28 2.57
CA ILE A 72 -6.37 -9.08 2.59
C ILE A 72 -7.13 -9.00 1.28
N ASP A 73 -8.44 -9.11 1.38
CA ASP A 73 -9.34 -8.95 0.24
C ASP A 73 -9.62 -7.47 0.00
N ILE A 74 -9.54 -7.06 -1.26
CA ILE A 74 -9.89 -5.72 -1.71
C ILE A 74 -10.85 -5.82 -2.89
N PRO A 75 -11.73 -4.83 -3.11
CA PRO A 75 -12.71 -4.86 -4.20
C PRO A 75 -12.09 -5.07 -5.59
N ARG A 76 -12.87 -5.60 -6.54
CA ARG A 76 -12.37 -5.94 -7.88
C ARG A 76 -11.97 -4.72 -8.70
N THR A 77 -12.68 -3.62 -8.55
CA THR A 77 -12.53 -2.45 -9.42
C THR A 77 -11.70 -1.35 -8.76
N SER A 78 -10.93 -0.60 -9.55
CA SER A 78 -10.17 0.55 -9.05
C SER A 78 -11.05 1.63 -8.42
N ALA A 79 -12.30 1.78 -8.88
CA ALA A 79 -13.26 2.72 -8.34
C ALA A 79 -13.76 2.34 -6.93
N GLU A 80 -13.91 1.05 -6.65
CA GLU A 80 -14.27 0.54 -5.32
C GLU A 80 -13.05 0.53 -4.39
N GLN A 81 -11.89 0.07 -4.87
CA GLN A 81 -10.63 0.16 -4.12
C GLN A 81 -10.33 1.59 -3.67
N ALA A 82 -10.72 2.60 -4.46
CA ALA A 82 -10.56 4.02 -4.12
C ALA A 82 -11.42 4.49 -2.95
N LYS A 83 -12.33 3.66 -2.43
CA LYS A 83 -13.17 3.95 -1.26
C LYS A 83 -12.62 3.32 0.03
N GLU A 84 -11.75 2.33 -0.09
CA GLU A 84 -11.20 1.57 1.03
C GLU A 84 -10.16 2.34 1.84
N GLY A 85 -10.07 2.03 3.14
CA GLY A 85 -9.02 2.51 4.04
C GLY A 85 -8.92 4.04 4.19
N LYS A 86 -7.82 4.49 4.80
CA LYS A 86 -7.60 5.92 5.08
C LYS A 86 -7.19 6.65 3.81
N LYS A 87 -7.83 7.78 3.50
CA LYS A 87 -7.41 8.68 2.40
C LYS A 87 -6.07 9.36 2.73
N VAL A 88 -5.18 9.42 1.75
CA VAL A 88 -3.81 9.94 1.89
C VAL A 88 -3.53 10.97 0.78
N SER A 89 -2.93 12.10 1.13
CA SER A 89 -2.46 13.08 0.15
C SER A 89 -1.13 12.66 -0.50
N MET A 90 -0.74 13.28 -1.62
CA MET A 90 0.51 12.94 -2.31
C MET A 90 1.75 13.07 -1.41
N ASN A 91 1.78 14.07 -0.53
CA ASN A 91 2.93 14.34 0.35
C ASN A 91 2.99 13.40 1.56
N GLU A 92 1.93 12.66 1.84
CA GLU A 92 1.84 11.72 2.95
C GLU A 92 1.96 10.25 2.51
N LEU A 93 2.24 10.03 1.23
CA LEU A 93 2.38 8.69 0.65
C LEU A 93 3.49 7.91 1.35
N LYS A 94 3.21 6.64 1.60
CA LYS A 94 4.13 5.67 2.18
C LYS A 94 4.14 4.42 1.31
N LYS A 95 5.23 3.67 1.43
CA LYS A 95 5.35 2.32 0.86
C LYS A 95 4.14 1.49 1.29
N GLY A 96 3.46 0.86 0.33
CA GLY A 96 2.26 0.06 0.55
C GLY A 96 0.93 0.80 0.33
N ASP A 97 0.94 2.12 0.17
CA ASP A 97 -0.28 2.87 -0.17
C ASP A 97 -0.72 2.56 -1.61
N LEU A 98 -2.03 2.52 -1.84
CA LEU A 98 -2.60 2.52 -3.18
C LEU A 98 -2.69 3.97 -3.66
N VAL A 99 -2.44 4.20 -4.95
CA VAL A 99 -2.53 5.52 -5.59
C VAL A 99 -3.50 5.47 -6.75
N PHE A 100 -4.38 6.45 -6.82
CA PHE A 100 -5.50 6.46 -7.76
C PHE A 100 -5.42 7.65 -8.72
N PHE A 101 -5.78 7.38 -9.98
CA PHE A 101 -5.65 8.34 -11.06
C PHE A 101 -6.91 8.41 -11.91
N ALA A 102 -7.12 9.58 -12.52
CA ALA A 102 -8.08 9.80 -13.59
C ALA A 102 -7.33 9.91 -14.92
N THR A 103 -7.17 8.78 -15.61
CA THR A 103 -6.46 8.64 -16.89
C THR A 103 -7.39 8.74 -18.11
N GLY A 104 -8.70 8.59 -17.91
CA GLY A 104 -9.72 8.76 -18.96
C GLY A 104 -10.19 10.20 -19.19
N LYS A 105 -11.19 10.38 -20.06
CA LYS A 105 -11.76 11.69 -20.44
C LYS A 105 -12.36 12.47 -19.25
N LYS A 106 -13.00 11.76 -18.32
CA LYS A 106 -13.64 12.38 -17.14
C LYS A 106 -12.60 12.67 -16.06
N LYS A 107 -12.20 13.94 -15.92
CA LYS A 107 -11.13 14.37 -15.01
C LYS A 107 -11.29 13.90 -13.56
N ARG A 108 -12.51 13.71 -13.03
CA ARG A 108 -12.72 13.29 -11.62
C ARG A 108 -13.00 11.79 -11.45
N LYS A 109 -13.16 11.03 -12.53
CA LYS A 109 -13.48 9.60 -12.45
C LYS A 109 -12.19 8.80 -12.25
N ILE A 110 -12.15 7.97 -11.21
CA ILE A 110 -11.05 7.01 -11.02
C ILE A 110 -11.13 5.97 -12.14
N THR A 111 -10.03 5.81 -12.86
CA THR A 111 -9.91 4.85 -13.97
C THR A 111 -8.65 3.99 -13.87
N HIS A 112 -7.76 4.30 -12.93
CA HIS A 112 -6.48 3.61 -12.79
C HIS A 112 -6.02 3.60 -11.33
N VAL A 113 -5.32 2.52 -10.95
CA VAL A 113 -4.75 2.33 -9.62
C VAL A 113 -3.34 1.76 -9.72
N GLY A 114 -2.51 2.02 -8.72
CA GLY A 114 -1.23 1.35 -8.52
C GLY A 114 -0.83 1.30 -7.06
N LEU A 115 0.30 0.65 -6.77
CA LEU A 115 0.82 0.41 -5.42
C LEU A 115 2.16 1.12 -5.25
N VAL A 116 2.30 1.97 -4.23
CA VAL A 116 3.55 2.67 -3.91
C VAL A 116 4.60 1.66 -3.44
N THR A 117 5.71 1.56 -4.15
CA THR A 117 6.79 0.61 -3.86
C THR A 117 8.00 1.27 -3.18
N GLU A 118 8.18 2.58 -3.38
CA GLU A 118 9.28 3.37 -2.83
C GLU A 118 8.87 4.83 -2.66
N VAL A 119 9.36 5.50 -1.60
CA VAL A 119 9.19 6.94 -1.38
C VAL A 119 10.54 7.52 -0.98
N LYS A 120 11.18 8.26 -1.89
CA LYS A 120 12.43 8.99 -1.71
C LYS A 120 12.33 10.35 -2.40
N GLY A 121 11.52 11.24 -1.81
CA GLY A 121 11.27 12.56 -2.36
C GLY A 121 10.56 12.53 -3.72
N LYS A 122 10.57 13.68 -4.42
CA LYS A 122 9.90 13.84 -5.72
C LYS A 122 10.60 13.06 -6.85
N GLU A 123 11.91 12.87 -6.73
CA GLU A 123 12.71 12.19 -7.75
C GLU A 123 12.46 10.68 -7.78
N ARG A 124 12.09 10.09 -6.64
CA ARG A 124 11.94 8.64 -6.53
C ARG A 124 10.81 8.24 -5.60
N THR A 125 9.60 8.68 -5.92
CA THR A 125 8.36 8.09 -5.39
C THR A 125 7.77 7.17 -6.45
N MET A 126 8.09 5.87 -6.34
CA MET A 126 7.77 4.86 -7.33
C MET A 126 6.47 4.14 -6.98
N PHE A 127 5.68 3.82 -7.99
CA PHE A 127 4.53 2.93 -7.85
C PHE A 127 4.52 1.89 -8.97
N ILE A 128 4.08 0.68 -8.65
CA ILE A 128 3.88 -0.40 -9.61
C ILE A 128 2.40 -0.47 -10.02
N HIS A 129 2.16 -0.66 -11.31
CA HIS A 129 0.81 -0.78 -11.87
C HIS A 129 0.84 -1.59 -13.18
N SER A 130 -0.31 -2.09 -13.61
CA SER A 130 -0.47 -2.64 -14.97
C SER A 130 -0.81 -1.51 -15.95
N SER A 131 0.16 -1.08 -16.77
CA SER A 131 0.01 -0.08 -17.83
C SER A 131 -0.66 -0.67 -19.06
N SER A 132 -1.62 0.03 -19.67
CA SER A 132 -2.29 -0.44 -20.88
C SER A 132 -1.37 -0.65 -22.08
N SER A 133 -0.19 0.00 -22.11
CA SER A 133 0.79 -0.13 -23.19
C SER A 133 2.04 -0.93 -22.83
N LEU A 134 2.42 -0.97 -21.54
CA LEU A 134 3.70 -1.55 -21.10
C LEU A 134 3.52 -2.79 -20.21
N GLY A 135 2.28 -3.18 -19.90
CA GLY A 135 2.01 -4.21 -18.90
C GLY A 135 2.42 -3.78 -17.50
N VAL A 136 2.72 -4.73 -16.63
CA VAL A 136 3.12 -4.46 -15.25
C VAL A 136 4.50 -3.81 -15.19
N VAL A 137 4.54 -2.56 -14.74
CA VAL A 137 5.73 -1.70 -14.73
C VAL A 137 5.75 -0.80 -13.48
N GLU A 138 6.94 -0.36 -13.07
CA GLU A 138 7.12 0.67 -12.05
C GLU A 138 7.36 2.03 -12.70
N THR A 139 6.68 3.08 -12.22
CA THR A 139 6.83 4.45 -12.73
C THR A 139 6.92 5.44 -11.58
N ASN A 140 7.61 6.56 -11.78
CA ASN A 140 7.61 7.66 -10.82
C ASN A 140 6.25 8.38 -10.86
N ILE A 141 5.61 8.52 -9.69
CA ILE A 141 4.32 9.21 -9.54
C ILE A 141 4.40 10.69 -9.93
N TYR A 142 5.58 11.30 -9.80
CA TYR A 142 5.83 12.70 -10.12
C TYR A 142 6.13 12.95 -11.61
N SER A 143 6.18 11.92 -12.44
CA SER A 143 6.22 12.10 -13.90
C SER A 143 5.03 12.94 -14.36
N ASP A 144 5.23 13.77 -15.39
CA ASP A 144 4.21 14.73 -15.85
C ASP A 144 2.87 14.08 -16.16
N TYR A 145 2.89 12.85 -16.70
CA TYR A 145 1.69 12.10 -16.99
C TYR A 145 0.90 11.77 -15.72
N PHE A 146 1.55 11.15 -14.72
CA PHE A 146 0.88 10.66 -13.52
C PHE A 146 0.58 11.77 -12.52
N LYS A 147 1.47 12.75 -12.37
CA LYS A 147 1.28 13.91 -11.48
C LYS A 147 0.00 14.68 -11.79
N LYS A 148 -0.27 14.96 -13.08
CA LYS A 148 -1.48 15.68 -13.53
C LYS A 148 -2.78 14.88 -13.31
N ARG A 149 -2.67 13.55 -13.24
CA ARG A 149 -3.80 12.61 -13.18
C ARG A 149 -4.06 12.06 -11.79
N PHE A 150 -3.14 12.28 -10.85
CA PHE A 150 -3.28 11.85 -9.47
C PHE A 150 -4.53 12.47 -8.83
N ARG A 151 -5.20 11.68 -7.98
CA ARG A 151 -6.37 12.12 -7.24
C ARG A 151 -6.15 12.06 -5.74
N TYR A 152 -5.75 10.90 -5.23
CA TYR A 152 -5.41 10.65 -3.82
C TYR A 152 -4.84 9.24 -3.69
N GLY A 153 -4.27 8.94 -2.53
CA GLY A 153 -3.93 7.58 -2.12
C GLY A 153 -4.93 6.99 -1.12
N ARG A 154 -4.88 5.67 -0.95
CA ARG A 154 -5.54 4.95 0.14
C ARG A 154 -4.55 4.06 0.88
N ARG A 155 -4.61 4.10 2.20
CA ARG A 155 -3.82 3.25 3.10
C ARG A 155 -4.72 2.19 3.71
N ILE A 156 -4.51 0.94 3.28
CA ILE A 156 -5.26 -0.23 3.75
C ILE A 156 -4.52 -0.92 4.90
N ILE A 157 -3.18 -0.96 4.82
CA ILE A 157 -2.30 -1.63 5.79
C ILE A 157 -1.46 -0.61 6.54
#